data_AF-A0A0U5GLL8-F1
#
_entry.id   AF-A0A0U5GLL8-F1
#
_cell.length_a   1.000
_cell.length_b   1.000
_cell.length_c   1.000
_cell.angle_alpha   90.00
_cell.angle_beta   90.00
_cell.angle_gamma   90.00
#
_symmetry.space_group_name_H-M   'P 1'
#
loop_
_entity.id
_entity.type
_entity.pdbx_description
1 polymer ?
#
loop_
_entity_poly.entity_id
_entity_poly.type
_entity_poly.pdbx_seq_one_letter_code
_entity_poly.pdbx_strand_id
1 'polypeptide(L)'
;MDTADALRVICELSVRALRAHREQQKHTKEHRNLQEALQHTTSDLEETVDLAGLLYDTNQRMGTVIDYLLKERGTAPTWESQSFEIMLDRVLNQLESTEGDRTVGTKSPTSAEDVTMAENPASTGDSPGVSGPRSDLADLIRSL
;
A
#
# COMPACT_ATOMS: atom_id res chain seq x y z
N MET A 1 62.72 20.35 30.86
CA MET A 1 61.91 19.58 29.90
C MET A 1 62.57 19.76 28.56
N ASP A 2 62.95 18.67 27.90
CA ASP A 2 63.67 18.75 26.63
C ASP A 2 62.69 19.11 25.49
N THR A 3 63.20 19.75 24.45
CA THR A 3 62.42 20.19 23.28
C THR A 3 61.77 18.98 22.59
N ALA A 4 62.46 17.83 22.58
CA ALA A 4 61.94 16.59 22.04
C ALA A 4 60.72 16.06 22.81
N ASP A 5 60.72 16.16 24.14
CA ASP A 5 59.59 15.74 24.98
C ASP A 5 58.37 16.64 24.75
N ALA A 6 58.59 17.94 24.61
CA ALA A 6 57.53 18.90 24.29
C ALA A 6 56.87 18.57 22.94
N LEU A 7 57.67 18.32 21.90
CA LEU A 7 57.15 17.96 20.57
C LEU A 7 56.40 16.63 20.59
N ARG A 8 56.88 15.63 21.34
CA ARG A 8 56.17 14.34 21.48
C ARG A 8 54.78 14.55 22.09
N VAL A 9 54.68 15.31 23.17
CA VAL A 9 53.39 15.60 23.83
C VAL A 9 52.44 16.34 22.89
N ILE A 10 52.94 17.34 22.15
CA ILE A 10 52.16 18.08 21.17
C ILE A 10 51.63 17.16 20.06
N CYS A 11 52.47 16.27 19.52
CA CYS A 11 52.06 15.31 18.50
C CYS A 11 50.98 14.36 19.01
N GLU A 12 51.16 13.78 20.21
CA GLU A 12 50.16 12.88 20.79
C GLU A 12 48.83 13.59 21.05
N LEU A 13 48.88 14.81 21.60
CA LEU A 13 47.68 15.61 21.85
C LEU A 13 46.96 15.94 20.55
N SER A 14 47.70 16.29 19.50
CA SER A 14 47.14 16.60 18.17
C SER A 14 46.42 15.40 17.56
N VAL A 15 47.01 14.20 17.69
CA VAL A 15 46.38 12.96 17.22
C VAL A 15 45.10 12.64 18.00
N ARG A 16 45.14 12.77 19.34
CA ARG A 16 43.96 12.55 20.19
C ARG A 16 42.86 13.57 19.88
N ALA A 17 43.22 14.84 19.73
CA ALA A 17 42.29 15.92 19.38
C ALA A 17 41.63 15.67 18.01
N LEU A 18 42.42 15.28 17.01
CA LEU A 18 41.89 14.99 15.68
C LEU A 18 40.94 13.78 15.69
N ARG A 19 41.25 12.73 16.47
CA ARG A 19 40.36 11.57 16.64
C ARG A 19 39.06 11.97 17.32
N ALA A 20 39.15 12.69 18.43
CA ALA A 20 37.98 13.16 19.18
C ALA A 20 37.08 14.05 18.31
N HIS A 21 37.68 14.94 17.52
CA HIS A 21 36.94 15.80 16.59
C HIS A 21 36.19 15.00 15.52
N ARG A 22 36.81 13.97 14.94
CA ARG A 22 36.13 13.09 13.96
C ARG A 22 34.97 12.31 14.57
N GLU A 23 35.17 11.77 15.77
CA GLU A 23 34.09 11.08 16.51
C GLU A 23 32.94 12.05 16.81
N GLN A 24 33.26 13.25 17.27
CA GLN A 24 32.26 14.29 17.54
C GLN A 24 31.46 14.68 16.29
N GLN A 25 32.12 14.81 15.14
CA GLN A 25 31.44 15.10 13.87
C GLN A 25 30.50 13.97 13.46
N LYS A 26 30.93 12.71 13.65
CA LYS A 26 30.10 11.53 13.38
C LYS A 26 28.85 11.54 14.25
N HIS A 27 29.00 11.72 15.57
CA HIS A 27 27.87 11.78 16.48
C HIS A 27 26.94 12.96 16.22
N THR A 28 27.48 14.13 15.88
CA THR A 28 26.65 15.29 15.49
C THR A 28 25.79 14.96 14.27
N LYS A 29 26.37 14.28 13.27
CA LYS A 29 25.63 13.86 12.07
C LYS A 29 24.58 12.81 12.40
N GLU A 30 24.92 11.78 13.17
CA GLU A 30 23.98 10.74 13.60
C GLU A 30 22.82 11.33 14.40
N HIS A 31 23.10 12.25 15.33
CA HIS A 31 22.08 12.94 16.11
C HIS A 31 21.13 13.74 15.22
N ARG A 32 21.66 14.48 14.25
CA ARG A 32 20.84 15.22 13.28
C ARG A 32 19.96 14.27 12.46
N ASN A 33 20.51 13.18 11.95
CA ASN A 33 19.75 12.19 11.18
C ASN A 33 18.63 11.57 12.02
N LEU A 34 18.91 11.24 13.29
CA LEU A 34 17.91 10.69 14.22
C LEU A 34 16.82 11.72 14.51
N GLN A 35 17.18 12.99 14.66
CA GLN A 35 16.22 14.08 14.88
C GLN A 35 15.31 14.28 13.65
N GLU A 36 15.87 14.27 12.45
CA GLU A 36 15.11 14.35 11.19
C GLU A 36 14.16 13.14 11.03
N ALA A 37 14.64 11.92 11.33
CA ALA A 37 13.82 10.72 11.32
C ALA A 37 12.68 10.77 12.35
N LEU A 38 12.96 11.25 13.58
CA LEU A 38 11.95 11.42 14.61
C LEU A 38 10.88 12.44 14.21
N GLN A 39 11.29 13.55 13.58
CA GLN A 39 10.36 14.55 13.09
C GLN A 39 9.45 13.98 12.00
N HIS A 40 10.01 13.21 11.06
CA HIS A 40 9.25 12.55 10.01
C HIS A 40 8.24 11.55 10.60
N THR A 41 8.67 10.65 11.46
CA THR A 41 7.77 9.64 12.05
C THR A 41 6.70 10.25 12.94
N THR A 42 6.98 11.40 13.57
CA THR A 42 5.98 12.15 14.33
C THR A 42 4.93 12.76 13.40
N SER A 43 5.35 13.31 12.26
CA SER A 43 4.44 13.83 11.22
C SER A 43 3.57 12.71 10.65
N ASP A 44 4.15 11.56 10.30
CA ASP A 44 3.40 10.41 9.78
C ASP A 44 2.36 9.92 10.80
N LEU A 45 2.71 9.94 12.09
CA LEU A 45 1.79 9.58 13.17
C LEU A 45 0.62 10.56 13.27
N GLU A 46 0.89 11.87 13.17
CA GLU A 46 -0.15 12.91 13.17
C GLU A 46 -1.12 12.72 12.01
N GLU A 47 -0.60 12.50 10.80
CA GLU A 47 -1.43 12.20 9.61
C GLU A 47 -2.26 10.92 9.79
N THR A 48 -1.69 9.89 10.43
CA THR A 48 -2.41 8.63 10.70
C THR A 48 -3.52 8.83 11.73
N VAL A 49 -3.30 9.69 12.74
CA VAL A 49 -4.32 10.04 13.73
C VAL A 49 -5.47 10.81 13.08
N ASP A 50 -5.16 11.77 12.20
CA ASP A 50 -6.16 12.51 11.45
C ASP A 50 -6.99 11.59 10.54
N LEU A 51 -6.33 10.66 9.86
CA LEU A 51 -7.01 9.64 9.05
C LEU A 51 -7.91 8.75 9.89
N ALA A 52 -7.45 8.30 11.06
CA ALA A 52 -8.25 7.49 11.98
C ALA A 52 -9.49 8.27 12.47
N GLY A 53 -9.34 9.56 12.76
CA GLY A 53 -10.44 10.46 13.11
C GLY A 53 -11.47 10.57 11.98
N LEU A 54 -11.00 10.79 10.75
CA LEU A 54 -11.89 10.87 9.58
C LEU A 54 -12.64 9.55 9.32
N LEU A 55 -11.97 8.41 9.47
CA LEU A 55 -12.59 7.10 9.34
C LEU A 55 -13.64 6.85 10.43
N TYR A 56 -13.35 7.25 11.67
CA TYR A 56 -14.32 7.17 12.77
C TYR A 56 -15.57 8.00 12.47
N ASP A 57 -15.41 9.26 12.09
CA ASP A 57 -16.52 10.16 11.75
C ASP A 57 -17.34 9.64 10.57
N THR A 58 -16.66 9.09 9.56
CA THR A 58 -17.32 8.49 8.39
C THR A 58 -18.14 7.27 8.79
N ASN A 59 -17.59 6.38 9.62
CA ASN A 59 -18.29 5.20 10.12
C ASN A 59 -19.51 5.59 10.95
N GLN A 60 -19.40 6.61 11.81
CA GLN A 60 -20.53 7.12 12.60
C GLN A 60 -21.66 7.66 11.72
N ARG A 61 -21.32 8.46 10.70
CA ARG A 61 -22.29 8.96 9.72
C ARG A 61 -22.95 7.82 8.95
N MET A 62 -22.17 6.81 8.56
CA MET A 62 -22.69 5.66 7.84
C MET A 62 -23.65 4.82 8.69
N GLY A 63 -23.32 4.59 9.96
CA GLY A 63 -24.25 3.97 10.93
C GLY A 63 -25.55 4.73 11.07
N THR A 64 -25.48 6.06 11.16
CA THR A 64 -26.68 6.91 11.22
C THR A 64 -27.56 6.76 9.96
N VAL A 65 -26.94 6.72 8.78
CA VAL A 65 -27.66 6.52 7.51
C VAL A 65 -28.29 5.13 7.44
N ILE A 66 -27.57 4.09 7.87
CA ILE A 66 -28.09 2.72 7.91
C ILE A 66 -29.27 2.62 8.88
N ASP A 67 -29.16 3.19 10.07
CA ASP A 67 -30.24 3.25 11.06
C ASP A 67 -31.50 3.91 10.49
N TYR A 68 -31.31 5.02 9.77
CA TYR A 68 -32.41 5.71 9.10
C TYR A 68 -33.10 4.81 8.07
N LEU A 69 -32.33 4.16 7.19
CA LEU A 69 -32.87 3.28 6.15
C LEU A 69 -33.56 2.04 6.74
N LEU A 70 -33.04 1.48 7.84
CA LEU A 70 -33.68 0.37 8.55
C LEU A 70 -34.98 0.80 9.19
N LYS A 71 -35.01 1.99 9.80
CA LYS A 71 -36.23 2.57 10.38
C LYS A 71 -37.30 2.82 9.30
N GLU A 72 -36.93 3.33 8.14
CA GLU A 72 -37.85 3.53 7.00
C GLU A 72 -38.45 2.22 6.49
N ARG A 73 -37.70 1.12 6.53
CA ARG A 73 -38.16 -0.20 6.07
C ARG A 73 -39.06 -0.95 7.08
N GLY A 74 -39.41 -0.32 8.21
CA GLY A 74 -40.26 -0.93 9.23
C GLY A 74 -39.56 -2.02 10.06
N THR A 75 -38.25 -2.19 9.89
CA THR A 75 -37.43 -2.97 10.81
C THR A 75 -37.18 -2.12 12.05
N ALA A 76 -37.71 -2.55 13.21
CA ALA A 76 -37.55 -1.83 14.46
C ALA A 76 -36.04 -1.67 14.76
N PRO A 77 -35.55 -0.44 15.02
CA PRO A 77 -34.17 -0.25 15.39
C PRO A 77 -33.97 -0.90 16.76
N THR A 78 -33.21 -1.99 16.80
CA THR A 78 -32.57 -2.40 18.04
C THR A 78 -31.73 -1.21 18.48
N TRP A 79 -31.98 -0.68 19.67
CA TRP A 79 -31.50 0.62 20.17
C TRP A 79 -29.97 0.75 20.32
N GLU A 80 -29.20 -0.17 19.74
CA GLU A 80 -27.76 -0.19 19.78
C GLU A 80 -27.24 0.27 18.42
N SER A 81 -26.47 1.36 18.43
CA SER A 81 -25.84 2.02 17.28
C SER A 81 -24.84 1.15 16.50
N GLN A 82 -24.96 -0.18 16.56
CA GLN A 82 -24.10 -1.18 15.94
C GLN A 82 -24.59 -1.62 14.55
N SER A 83 -25.60 -0.96 13.99
CA SER A 83 -26.20 -1.34 12.70
C SER A 83 -25.20 -1.30 11.54
N PHE A 84 -24.23 -0.38 11.57
CA PHE A 84 -23.11 -0.37 10.63
C PHE A 84 -22.24 -1.61 10.79
N GLU A 85 -21.82 -1.97 12.00
CA GLU A 85 -20.98 -3.14 12.24
C GLU A 85 -21.68 -4.44 11.83
N ILE A 86 -22.97 -4.57 12.14
CA ILE A 86 -23.79 -5.73 11.73
C ILE A 86 -23.91 -5.81 10.21
N MET A 87 -24.13 -4.69 9.52
CA MET A 87 -24.24 -4.68 8.06
C MET A 87 -22.89 -4.96 7.41
N LEU A 88 -21.81 -4.38 7.93
CA LEU A 88 -20.46 -4.59 7.45
C LEU A 88 -20.05 -6.06 7.59
N ASP A 89 -20.25 -6.65 8.76
CA ASP A 89 -19.98 -8.08 9.01
C ASP A 89 -20.76 -8.98 8.05
N ARG A 90 -22.05 -8.67 7.81
CA ARG A 90 -22.86 -9.41 6.83
C ARG A 90 -22.33 -9.31 5.40
N VAL A 91 -21.79 -8.16 4.99
CA VAL A 91 -21.21 -7.98 3.65
C VAL A 91 -19.88 -8.72 3.54
N LEU A 92 -19.02 -8.62 4.56
CA LEU A 92 -17.73 -9.30 4.59
C LEU A 92 -17.90 -10.83 4.54
N ASN A 93 -18.82 -11.38 5.34
CA ASN A 93 -19.12 -12.81 5.35
C ASN A 93 -19.73 -13.31 4.01
N GLN A 94 -20.52 -12.48 3.33
CA GLN A 94 -21.02 -12.81 1.97
C GLN A 94 -19.89 -12.78 0.94
N LEU A 95 -18.96 -11.85 1.03
CA LEU A 95 -17.81 -11.77 0.13
C LEU A 95 -16.91 -13.00 0.28
N GLU A 96 -16.59 -13.38 1.52
CA GLU A 96 -15.80 -14.57 1.83
C GLU A 96 -16.48 -15.85 1.33
N SER A 97 -17.81 -15.96 1.50
CA SER A 97 -18.60 -17.09 0.99
C SER A 97 -18.63 -17.14 -0.55
N THR A 98 -18.66 -15.99 -1.23
CA THR A 98 -18.67 -15.90 -2.69
C THR A 98 -17.30 -16.22 -3.30
N GLU A 99 -16.22 -15.96 -2.56
CA GLU A 99 -14.86 -16.30 -2.96
C GLU A 99 -14.55 -17.79 -2.76
N GLY A 100 -15.09 -18.41 -1.71
CA GLY A 100 -15.01 -19.86 -1.47
C GLY A 100 -15.77 -20.72 -2.49
N ASP A 101 -16.92 -20.26 -2.98
CA ASP A 101 -17.79 -21.03 -3.90
C ASP A 101 -17.24 -21.12 -5.35
N ARG A 102 -16.22 -20.33 -5.69
CA ARG A 102 -15.58 -20.37 -7.02
C ARG A 102 -14.60 -21.53 -7.22
N THR A 103 -14.31 -22.33 -6.20
CA THR A 103 -13.32 -23.43 -6.29
C THR A 103 -13.88 -24.84 -6.29
N VAL A 104 -15.20 -25.05 -6.18
CA VAL A 104 -15.81 -26.39 -6.22
C VAL A 104 -17.00 -26.40 -7.19
N GLY A 105 -16.73 -26.66 -8.48
CA GLY A 105 -17.84 -26.73 -9.43
C GLY A 105 -17.54 -27.03 -10.90
N THR A 106 -16.36 -27.49 -11.29
CA THR A 106 -16.15 -28.06 -12.64
C THR A 106 -16.75 -29.48 -12.71
N LYS A 107 -18.07 -29.55 -12.92
CA LYS A 107 -18.72 -30.74 -13.47
C LYS A 107 -19.69 -30.35 -14.58
N SER A 108 -19.18 -30.28 -15.80
CA SER A 108 -19.91 -30.77 -16.99
C SER A 108 -20.00 -32.31 -16.89
N PRO A 109 -21.03 -33.03 -17.38
CA PRO A 109 -21.71 -32.85 -18.68
C PRO A 109 -23.26 -32.96 -18.60
N THR A 110 -24.05 -32.48 -19.56
CA THR A 110 -24.52 -33.26 -20.72
C THR A 110 -25.53 -32.39 -21.48
N SER A 111 -25.37 -32.21 -22.79
CA SER A 111 -26.50 -31.93 -23.67
C SER A 111 -26.22 -32.62 -25.00
N ALA A 112 -26.92 -33.72 -25.23
CA ALA A 112 -26.97 -34.42 -26.50
C ALA A 112 -28.27 -33.99 -27.20
N GLU A 113 -28.13 -33.35 -28.35
CA GLU A 113 -29.12 -33.11 -29.43
C GLU A 113 -28.30 -32.33 -30.48
N ASP A 114 -27.67 -32.97 -31.48
CA ASP A 114 -28.20 -33.61 -32.70
C ASP A 114 -28.96 -32.65 -33.64
N VAL A 115 -28.61 -32.74 -34.93
CA VAL A 115 -29.30 -32.19 -36.14
C VAL A 115 -29.12 -30.67 -36.37
N THR A 116 -28.60 -30.11 -37.47
CA THR A 116 -28.21 -30.58 -38.81
C THR A 116 -27.32 -29.54 -39.51
N MET A 117 -26.51 -30.06 -40.43
CA MET A 117 -25.70 -29.36 -41.43
C MET A 117 -26.50 -28.38 -42.29
N ALA A 118 -25.98 -27.16 -42.46
CA ALA A 118 -26.23 -26.34 -43.65
C ALA A 118 -24.97 -25.54 -43.98
N GLU A 119 -24.64 -25.59 -45.26
CA GLU A 119 -23.37 -25.28 -45.90
C GLU A 119 -23.31 -23.82 -46.39
N ASN A 120 -22.06 -23.36 -46.48
CA ASN A 120 -21.48 -22.41 -47.44
C ASN A 120 -21.18 -20.95 -47.03
N PRO A 121 -19.97 -20.45 -47.42
CA PRO A 121 -19.34 -19.23 -46.92
C PRO A 121 -19.29 -18.10 -47.96
N ALA A 122 -19.04 -16.89 -47.47
CA ALA A 122 -18.56 -15.72 -48.21
C ALA A 122 -18.18 -14.67 -47.15
N SER A 123 -17.16 -13.82 -47.26
CA SER A 123 -16.18 -13.53 -48.29
C SER A 123 -15.26 -12.46 -47.69
N THR A 124 -13.94 -12.70 -47.78
CA THR A 124 -12.87 -11.75 -48.11
C THR A 124 -12.71 -10.42 -47.34
N GLY A 125 -11.49 -10.20 -46.83
CA GLY A 125 -10.97 -8.87 -46.53
C GLY A 125 -9.55 -8.89 -45.94
N ASP A 126 -8.55 -8.85 -46.81
CA ASP A 126 -7.11 -8.94 -46.58
C ASP A 126 -6.48 -7.95 -45.56
N SER A 127 -5.41 -8.42 -44.91
CA SER A 127 -4.32 -7.68 -44.23
C SER A 127 -3.38 -7.00 -45.28
N PRO A 128 -2.24 -6.28 -44.99
CA PRO A 128 -1.45 -6.12 -43.75
C PRO A 128 -0.78 -4.73 -43.50
N GLY A 129 0.00 -4.60 -42.42
CA GLY A 129 1.12 -3.63 -42.24
C GLY A 129 0.74 -2.37 -41.45
N VAL A 130 1.46 -1.94 -40.40
CA VAL A 130 2.88 -1.55 -40.39
C VAL A 130 3.47 -1.69 -38.99
N SER A 131 4.67 -2.27 -38.93
CA SER A 131 5.58 -2.29 -37.80
C SER A 131 6.33 -0.96 -37.66
N GLY A 132 6.52 -0.50 -36.42
CA GLY A 132 7.39 0.64 -36.07
C GLY A 132 7.55 0.75 -34.56
N PRO A 133 8.76 1.04 -34.04
CA PRO A 133 9.31 0.33 -32.89
C PRO A 133 8.97 0.96 -31.54
N ARG A 134 8.64 0.12 -30.56
CA ARG A 134 8.78 0.42 -29.14
C ARG A 134 10.27 0.35 -28.81
N SER A 135 10.96 1.48 -28.88
CA SER A 135 12.34 1.61 -28.40
C SER A 135 12.35 1.53 -26.88
N ASP A 136 13.22 0.67 -26.39
CA ASP A 136 13.28 0.14 -25.04
C ASP A 136 13.58 1.21 -23.98
N LEU A 137 12.68 1.28 -23.00
CA LEU A 137 12.88 1.91 -21.70
C LEU A 137 14.03 1.25 -20.89
N ALA A 138 14.61 0.16 -21.41
CA ALA A 138 15.73 -0.56 -20.82
C ALA A 138 17.10 0.11 -21.06
N ASP A 139 17.25 0.97 -22.06
CA ASP A 139 18.54 1.64 -22.33
C ASP A 139 18.76 2.91 -21.49
N LEU A 140 17.70 3.48 -20.92
CA LEU A 140 17.79 4.68 -20.07
C LEU A 140 18.34 4.37 -18.67
N ILE A 141 18.25 3.12 -18.20
CA ILE A 141 18.68 2.72 -16.85
C ILE A 141 20.20 2.46 -16.80
N ARG A 142 20.87 2.27 -17.94
CA ARG A 142 22.31 1.94 -17.97
C ARG A 142 23.26 3.14 -18.02
N SER A 143 22.72 4.37 -17.92
CA SER A 143 23.49 5.63 -17.97
C SER A 143 23.38 6.50 -16.71
N LEU A 144 22.84 5.96 -15.62
CA LEU A 144 22.90 6.54 -14.27
C LEU A 144 23.78 5.66 -13.38
#